data_AF-A0A926EGL6-F1
#
_entry.id   AF-A0A926EGL6-F1
#
_cell.length_a   1.000
_cell.length_b   1.000
_cell.length_c   1.000
_cell.angle_alpha   90.00
_cell.angle_beta   90.00
_cell.angle_gamma   90.00
#
_symmetry.space_group_name_H-M   'P 1'
#
loop_
_entity.id
_entity.type
_entity.pdbx_description
1 polymer ?
#
loop_
_entity_poly.entity_id
_entity_poly.type
_entity_poly.pdbx_seq_one_letter_code
_entity_poly.pdbx_strand_id
1 'polypeptide(L)'
;MALLKRDFIPVSKQQNMKPLHYPDCIHLSERCGCDLLSISECKGESCSFCQSAAQQELSQREWLSILNTLGLEQQKKIAGKYYSGKMPWKSQQKKG
;
A
#
# COMPACT_ATOMS: atom_id res chain seq x y z
N MET A 1 -10.52 15.46 34.71
CA MET A 1 -10.21 15.64 33.27
C MET A 1 -8.70 15.68 33.13
N ALA A 2 -8.09 14.63 32.57
CA ALA A 2 -6.64 14.49 32.52
C ALA A 2 -6.04 15.41 31.43
N LEU A 3 -5.13 16.29 31.86
CA LEU A 3 -4.37 17.19 31.01
C LEU A 3 -3.47 16.37 30.08
N LEU A 4 -3.66 16.52 28.77
CA LEU A 4 -2.71 16.08 27.76
C LEU A 4 -1.37 16.77 28.05
N LYS A 5 -0.36 16.00 28.49
CA LYS A 5 1.03 16.45 28.52
C LYS A 5 1.45 16.70 27.07
N ARG A 6 1.26 17.94 26.61
CA ARG A 6 1.96 18.44 25.44
C ARG A 6 3.41 18.56 25.86
N ASP A 7 4.24 17.62 25.42
CA ASP A 7 5.68 17.72 25.56
C ASP A 7 6.12 19.04 24.93
N PHE A 8 6.39 20.03 25.78
CA PHE A 8 6.86 21.35 25.38
C PHE A 8 8.30 21.18 24.91
N ILE A 9 8.50 21.07 23.59
CA ILE A 9 9.84 21.06 22.99
C ILE A 9 10.32 22.52 22.94
N PRO A 10 11.34 22.93 23.71
CA PRO A 10 11.81 24.30 23.71
C PRO A 10 12.42 24.66 22.34
N VAL A 11 11.86 25.69 21.72
CA VAL A 11 12.23 26.24 20.39
C VAL A 11 13.72 26.62 20.30
N SER A 12 14.38 26.85 21.44
CA SER A 12 15.78 27.26 21.53
C SER A 12 16.81 26.20 21.10
N LYS A 13 16.39 24.95 20.88
CA LYS A 13 17.25 23.87 20.36
C LYS A 13 16.93 23.43 18.93
N GLN A 14 16.12 24.18 18.18
CA GLN A 14 15.77 23.85 16.79
C GLN A 14 16.84 24.27 15.77
N GLN A 15 18.13 24.05 16.05
CA GLN A 15 19.14 24.20 15.01
C GLN A 15 19.15 22.91 14.17
N ASN A 16 18.89 23.04 12.86
CA ASN A 16 19.01 22.00 11.84
C ASN A 16 17.98 20.85 11.84
N MET A 17 16.72 21.08 12.26
CA MET A 17 15.65 20.13 11.92
C MET A 17 15.29 20.24 10.44
N LYS A 18 15.82 19.32 9.62
CA LYS A 18 15.37 19.13 8.24
C LYS A 18 14.21 18.14 8.22
N PRO A 19 13.14 18.40 7.46
CA PRO A 19 12.11 17.40 7.21
C PRO A 19 12.75 16.14 6.62
N LEU A 20 12.47 14.99 7.22
CA LEU A 20 12.83 13.70 6.63
C LEU A 20 11.88 13.45 5.45
N HIS A 21 12.40 13.56 4.23
CA HIS A 21 11.63 13.30 3.03
C HIS A 21 11.66 11.80 2.72
N TYR A 22 10.65 11.08 3.18
CA TYR A 22 10.48 9.66 2.88
C TYR A 22 9.70 9.47 1.58
N PRO A 23 10.06 8.45 0.77
CA PRO A 23 9.26 8.12 -0.41
C PRO A 23 7.87 7.63 0.00
N ASP A 24 6.84 8.07 -0.73
CA ASP A 24 5.46 7.57 -0.59
C ASP A 24 5.35 6.18 -1.22
N CYS A 25 5.86 5.18 -0.49
CA CYS A 25 5.95 3.79 -0.92
C CYS A 25 5.34 2.86 0.13
N ILE A 26 4.36 2.05 -0.26
CA ILE A 26 3.70 1.08 0.64
C ILE A 26 4.64 0.00 1.18
N HIS A 27 5.79 -0.17 0.54
CA HIS A 27 6.79 -1.18 0.90
C HIS A 27 7.92 -0.60 1.74
N LEU A 28 7.86 0.70 2.13
CA LEU A 28 8.83 1.31 3.03
C LEU A 28 8.62 0.79 4.45
N SER A 29 9.64 0.12 4.99
CA SER A 29 9.64 -0.39 6.36
C SER A 29 9.99 0.69 7.39
N GLU A 30 9.70 0.44 8.67
CA GLU A 30 10.09 1.31 9.79
C GLU A 30 11.61 1.53 9.90
N ARG A 31 12.41 0.59 9.37
CA ARG A 31 13.88 0.65 9.34
C ARG A 31 14.41 1.35 8.09
N CYS A 32 13.57 2.09 7.36
CA CYS A 32 13.90 2.74 6.09
C CYS A 32 14.29 1.79 4.94
N GLY A 33 14.19 0.47 5.15
CA GLY A 33 14.35 -0.56 4.14
C GLY A 33 13.08 -0.83 3.33
N CYS A 34 13.09 -1.88 2.51
CA CYS A 34 11.95 -2.29 1.71
C CYS A 34 11.46 -3.70 2.08
N ASP A 35 10.20 -3.84 2.49
CA ASP A 35 9.63 -5.14 2.87
C ASP A 35 9.44 -6.08 1.68
N LEU A 36 9.15 -5.53 0.49
CA LEU A 36 8.96 -6.32 -0.73
C LEU A 36 10.28 -6.93 -1.23
N LEU A 37 11.34 -6.12 -1.27
CA LEU A 37 12.64 -6.55 -1.80
C LEU A 37 13.59 -7.06 -0.70
N SER A 38 13.21 -6.91 0.58
CA SER A 38 14.03 -7.25 1.75
C SER A 38 15.42 -6.60 1.75
N ILE A 39 15.50 -5.34 1.30
CA ILE A 39 16.75 -4.55 1.28
C ILE A 39 16.79 -3.54 2.43
N SER A 40 17.99 -3.20 2.90
CA SER A 40 18.22 -2.32 4.05
C SER A 40 17.88 -0.85 3.80
N GLU A 41 17.84 -0.41 2.54
CA GLU A 41 17.54 0.98 2.17
C GLU A 41 16.55 1.02 1.01
N CYS A 42 15.45 1.76 1.18
CA CYS A 42 14.45 1.93 0.14
C CYS A 42 14.98 2.79 -1.02
N LYS A 43 14.82 2.30 -2.25
CA LYS A 43 15.26 3.00 -3.47
C LYS A 43 14.33 4.14 -3.91
N GLY A 44 13.21 4.35 -3.22
CA GLY A 44 12.24 5.40 -3.52
C GLY A 44 11.77 5.40 -4.98
N GLU A 45 11.69 6.58 -5.58
CA GLU A 45 11.18 6.78 -6.96
C GLU A 45 11.99 6.03 -8.04
N SER A 46 13.25 5.67 -7.77
CA SER A 46 14.05 4.84 -8.68
C SER A 46 13.69 3.35 -8.66
N CYS A 47 12.86 2.93 -7.70
CA CYS A 47 12.40 1.55 -7.57
C CYS A 47 11.25 1.28 -8.55
N SER A 48 11.39 0.25 -9.39
CA SER A 48 10.33 -0.21 -10.30
C SER A 48 9.07 -0.74 -9.58
N PHE A 49 9.15 -0.98 -8.27
CA PHE A 49 8.05 -1.42 -7.43
C PHE A 49 7.53 -0.30 -6.50
N CYS A 50 8.04 0.93 -6.63
CA CYS A 50 7.54 2.05 -5.85
C CYS A 50 6.09 2.34 -6.23
N GLN A 51 5.19 2.29 -5.25
CA GLN A 51 3.81 2.71 -5.43
C GLN A 51 3.25 3.21 -4.10
N SER A 52 2.38 4.21 -4.17
CA SER A 52 1.62 4.69 -3.02
C SER A 52 0.43 3.80 -2.70
N ALA A 53 -0.15 3.95 -1.52
CA ALA A 53 -1.35 3.21 -1.12
C ALA A 53 -2.53 3.49 -2.06
N ALA A 54 -2.66 4.74 -2.52
CA ALA A 54 -3.71 5.13 -3.46
C ALA A 54 -3.52 4.46 -4.83
N GLN A 55 -2.29 4.39 -5.33
CA GLN A 55 -1.97 3.71 -6.59
C GLN A 55 -2.28 2.22 -6.49
N GLN A 56 -1.87 1.56 -5.41
CA GLN A 56 -2.15 0.15 -5.19
C GLN A 56 -3.67 -0.13 -5.17
N GLU A 57 -4.45 0.70 -4.46
CA GLU A 57 -5.90 0.56 -4.38
C GLU A 57 -6.57 0.76 -5.76
N LEU A 58 -6.13 1.76 -6.53
CA LEU A 58 -6.62 1.99 -7.89
C LEU A 58 -6.33 0.80 -8.80
N SER A 59 -5.08 0.31 -8.84
CA SER A 59 -4.70 -0.86 -9.62
C SER A 59 -5.47 -2.10 -9.20
N GLN A 60 -5.73 -2.28 -7.90
CA GLN A 60 -6.56 -3.38 -7.41
C GLN A 60 -7.99 -3.28 -7.94
N ARG A 61 -8.63 -2.11 -7.84
CA ARG A 61 -10.00 -1.88 -8.36
C ARG A 61 -10.09 -2.16 -9.86
N GLU A 62 -9.15 -1.61 -10.63
CA GLU A 62 -9.08 -1.82 -12.08
C GLU A 62 -8.93 -3.30 -12.40
N TRP A 63 -8.06 -4.01 -11.68
CA TRP A 63 -7.83 -5.41 -11.95
C TRP A 63 -9.05 -6.28 -11.65
N LEU A 64 -9.76 -6.01 -10.55
CA LEU A 64 -11.02 -6.68 -10.22
C LEU A 64 -12.12 -6.38 -11.26
N SER A 65 -12.12 -5.18 -11.84
CA SER A 65 -13.05 -4.81 -12.91
C SER A 65 -12.79 -5.64 -14.18
N ILE A 66 -11.53 -5.74 -14.61
CA ILE A 66 -11.15 -6.55 -15.79
C ILE A 66 -11.45 -8.04 -15.54
N LEU A 67 -11.17 -8.57 -14.35
CA LEU A 67 -11.52 -9.95 -14.03
C LEU A 67 -13.03 -10.22 -14.14
N ASN A 68 -13.87 -9.21 -13.89
CA ASN A 68 -15.31 -9.32 -14.06
C ASN A 68 -15.77 -9.34 -15.51
N THR A 69 -15.01 -8.77 -16.45
CA THR A 69 -15.37 -8.75 -17.88
C THR A 69 -15.06 -10.06 -18.60
N LEU A 70 -14.22 -10.92 -18.02
CA LEU A 70 -13.89 -12.23 -18.58
C LEU A 70 -15.11 -13.18 -18.60
N GLY A 71 -15.09 -14.18 -19.47
CA GLY A 71 -16.14 -15.21 -19.48
C GLY A 71 -16.14 -16.04 -18.19
N LEU A 72 -17.30 -16.55 -17.77
CA LEU A 72 -17.45 -17.30 -16.51
C LEU A 72 -16.47 -18.48 -16.41
N GLU A 73 -16.25 -19.21 -17.50
CA GLU A 73 -15.31 -20.34 -17.53
C GLU A 73 -13.85 -19.89 -17.35
N GLN A 74 -13.47 -18.74 -17.89
CA GLN A 74 -12.14 -18.15 -17.66
C GLN A 74 -11.99 -17.69 -16.21
N GLN A 75 -13.02 -17.05 -15.65
CA GLN A 75 -13.05 -16.63 -14.25
C GLN A 75 -12.88 -17.84 -13.31
N LYS A 76 -13.58 -18.96 -13.57
CA LYS A 76 -13.43 -20.21 -12.80
C LYS A 76 -12.01 -20.77 -12.88
N LYS A 77 -11.39 -20.78 -14.06
CA LYS A 77 -10.00 -21.24 -14.23
C LYS A 77 -9.02 -20.39 -13.41
N ILE A 78 -9.16 -19.07 -13.47
CA ILE A 78 -8.32 -18.14 -12.70
C ILE A 78 -8.53 -18.33 -11.19
N ALA A 79 -9.79 -18.44 -10.76
CA ALA A 79 -10.15 -18.66 -9.36
C ALA A 79 -9.56 -19.96 -8.83
N GLY A 80 -9.68 -21.06 -9.58
CA GLY A 80 -9.11 -22.35 -9.24
C GLY A 80 -7.59 -22.31 -9.11
N LYS A 81 -6.90 -21.62 -10.04
CA LYS A 81 -5.44 -21.57 -10.08
C LYS A 81 -4.81 -20.70 -8.99
N TYR A 82 -5.39 -19.52 -8.72
CA TYR A 82 -4.74 -18.50 -7.88
C TYR A 82 -5.49 -18.15 -6.60
N TYR A 83 -6.78 -18.51 -6.49
CA TYR A 83 -7.65 -18.04 -5.41
C TYR A 83 -8.40 -19.18 -4.70
N SER A 84 -7.88 -20.41 -4.76
CA SER A 84 -8.51 -21.58 -4.11
C SER A 84 -9.98 -21.77 -4.48
N GLY A 85 -10.33 -21.47 -5.75
CA GLY A 85 -11.70 -21.53 -6.26
C GLY A 85 -12.60 -20.33 -5.90
N LYS A 86 -12.12 -19.39 -5.09
CA LYS A 86 -12.88 -18.18 -4.71
C LYS A 86 -12.74 -17.09 -5.79
N MET A 87 -13.79 -16.29 -5.98
CA MET A 87 -13.79 -15.14 -6.89
C MET A 87 -13.88 -13.83 -6.09
N PRO A 88 -12.75 -13.31 -5.56
CA PRO A 88 -12.77 -12.12 -4.70
C PRO A 88 -13.33 -10.87 -5.40
N TRP A 89 -13.24 -10.81 -6.73
CA TRP A 89 -13.82 -9.74 -7.55
C TRP A 89 -15.36 -9.74 -7.62
N LYS A 90 -16.03 -10.82 -7.15
CA LYS A 90 -17.50 -10.88 -7.05
C LYS A 90 -18.03 -10.39 -5.70
N SER A 91 -17.28 -10.57 -4.61
CA SER A 91 -17.70 -10.16 -3.26
C SER A 91 -17.76 -8.63 -3.06
N GLN A 92 -17.06 -7.87 -3.90
CA GLN A 92 -16.98 -6.41 -3.79
C GLN A 92 -18.22 -5.70 -4.38
N GLN A 93 -19.14 -6.42 -5.03
CA GLN A 93 -20.35 -5.87 -5.63
C GLN A 93 -21.56 -5.81 -4.67
N LYS A 94 -21.42 -6.27 -3.42
CA LYS A 94 -22.48 -6.15 -2.40
C LYS A 94 -22.40 -4.82 -1.66
N LYS A 95 -22.77 -3.73 -2.34
CA LYS A 95 -23.39 -2.56 -1.71
C LYS A 95 -24.57 -2.20 -2.62
N GLY A 96 -25.77 -2.56 -2.15
CA GLY A 96 -27.02 -2.21 -2.80
C GLY A 96 -27.35 -0.73 -2.64
#